data_AF-A0A948XNB2-F1
#
_entry.id   AF-A0A948XNB2-F1
#
_cell.length_a   1.000
_cell.length_b   1.000
_cell.length_c   1.000
_cell.angle_alpha   90.00
_cell.angle_beta   90.00
_cell.angle_gamma   90.00
#
_symmetry.space_group_name_H-M   'P 1'
#
loop_
_entity.id
_entity.type
_entity.pdbx_description
1 polymer ?
#
loop_
_entity_poly.entity_id
_entity_poly.type
_entity_poly.pdbx_seq_one_letter_code
_entity_poly.pdbx_strand_id
1 'polypeptide(L)'
;MTEAVAVNAAARVRQLTDLTNRLTASLTEESRAFEARRPQDAAASLAGTQDLANAYRRESAQIKANPAAIAAAPAADRTALIRATEAFEAVLSRHARAVEAARIVSEGLVRTIAAEVAGQRGSPSAYGASGKATAGDGRAVAFNRQA
;
A
#
# COMPACT_ATOMS: atom_id res chain seq x y z
N MET A 1 -46.47 -6.10 4.56
CA MET A 1 -45.45 -5.05 4.78
C MET A 1 -44.20 -5.59 5.47
N THR A 2 -44.30 -6.41 6.51
CA THR A 2 -43.16 -6.95 7.29
C THR A 2 -42.21 -7.82 6.47
N GLU A 3 -42.73 -8.60 5.52
CA GLU A 3 -41.92 -9.45 4.63
C GLU A 3 -41.03 -8.64 3.68
N ALA A 4 -41.56 -7.56 3.08
CA ALA A 4 -40.77 -6.66 2.23
C ALA A 4 -39.66 -5.96 3.01
N VAL A 5 -39.91 -5.60 4.28
CA VAL A 5 -38.89 -5.01 5.17
C VAL A 5 -37.77 -6.02 5.47
N ALA A 6 -38.13 -7.28 5.74
CA ALA A 6 -37.15 -8.34 5.97
C ALA A 6 -36.30 -8.63 4.73
N VAL A 7 -36.91 -8.68 3.54
CA VAL A 7 -36.20 -8.87 2.26
C VAL A 7 -35.22 -7.73 2.00
N ASN A 8 -35.63 -6.48 2.21
CA ASN A 8 -34.76 -5.31 2.03
C ASN A 8 -33.60 -5.29 3.05
N ALA A 9 -33.88 -5.61 4.32
CA ALA A 9 -32.84 -5.72 5.34
C ALA A 9 -31.82 -6.81 5.00
N ALA A 10 -32.30 -7.97 4.54
CA ALA A 10 -31.46 -9.09 4.10
C ALA A 10 -30.59 -8.71 2.89
N ALA A 11 -31.18 -8.06 1.89
CA ALA A 11 -30.46 -7.59 0.70
C ALA A 11 -29.34 -6.60 1.08
N ARG A 12 -29.63 -5.68 2.01
CA ARG A 12 -28.64 -4.70 2.47
C ARG A 12 -27.48 -5.34 3.24
N VAL A 13 -27.77 -6.32 4.09
CA VAL A 13 -26.73 -7.08 4.82
C VAL A 13 -25.86 -7.87 3.85
N ARG A 14 -26.46 -8.51 2.84
CA ARG A 14 -25.71 -9.25 1.81
C ARG A 14 -24.86 -8.32 0.94
N GLN A 15 -25.38 -7.15 0.55
CA GLN A 15 -24.60 -6.14 -0.19
C GLN A 15 -23.37 -5.70 0.61
N LEU A 16 -23.54 -5.37 1.90
CA LEU A 16 -22.40 -4.97 2.72
C LEU A 16 -21.38 -6.11 2.88
N THR A 17 -21.86 -7.35 3.00
CA THR A 17 -21.00 -8.54 3.09
C THR A 17 -20.18 -8.74 1.81
N ASP A 18 -20.79 -8.60 0.63
CA ASP A 18 -20.08 -8.65 -0.65
C ASP A 18 -19.02 -7.54 -0.76
N LEU A 19 -19.38 -6.32 -0.38
CA LEU A 19 -18.47 -5.18 -0.38
C LEU A 19 -17.26 -5.41 0.54
N THR A 20 -17.49 -5.92 1.75
CA THR A 20 -16.43 -6.30 2.70
C THR A 20 -15.52 -7.39 2.13
N ASN A 21 -16.08 -8.42 1.49
CA ASN A 21 -15.31 -9.50 0.89
C ASN A 21 -14.44 -8.99 -0.28
N ARG A 22 -14.98 -8.14 -1.15
CA ARG A 22 -14.25 -7.54 -2.27
C ARG A 22 -13.10 -6.65 -1.79
N LEU A 23 -13.34 -5.85 -0.75
CA LEU A 23 -12.30 -5.03 -0.15
C LEU A 23 -11.20 -5.90 0.48
N THR A 24 -11.58 -6.98 1.18
CA THR A 24 -10.66 -7.97 1.76
C THR A 24 -9.77 -8.61 0.70
N ALA A 25 -10.35 -9.01 -0.44
CA ALA A 25 -9.60 -9.58 -1.56
C ALA A 25 -8.59 -8.58 -2.13
N SER A 26 -9.02 -7.33 -2.35
CA SER A 26 -8.15 -6.26 -2.87
C SER A 26 -6.95 -6.00 -1.96
N LEU A 27 -7.19 -5.86 -0.64
CA LEU A 27 -6.11 -5.67 0.34
C LEU A 27 -5.18 -6.89 0.44
N THR A 28 -5.70 -8.10 0.22
CA THR A 28 -4.88 -9.31 0.23
C THR A 28 -3.92 -9.34 -0.97
N GLU A 29 -4.41 -9.01 -2.17
CA GLU A 29 -3.57 -8.93 -3.36
C GLU A 29 -2.53 -7.81 -3.27
N GLU A 30 -2.91 -6.65 -2.75
CA GLU A 30 -1.96 -5.56 -2.50
C GLU A 30 -0.88 -5.96 -1.49
N SER A 31 -1.27 -6.62 -0.39
CA SER A 31 -0.31 -7.11 0.61
C SER A 31 0.69 -8.07 -0.02
N ARG A 32 0.22 -8.98 -0.91
CA ARG A 32 1.10 -9.89 -1.66
C ARG A 32 2.04 -9.15 -2.60
N ALA A 33 1.57 -8.12 -3.30
CA ALA A 33 2.40 -7.31 -4.18
C ALA A 33 3.51 -6.56 -3.41
N PHE A 34 3.20 -6.02 -2.23
CA PHE A 34 4.18 -5.40 -1.34
C PHE A 34 5.20 -6.44 -0.82
N GLU A 35 4.73 -7.60 -0.37
CA GLU A 35 5.59 -8.71 0.09
C GLU A 35 6.51 -9.23 -1.04
N ALA A 36 6.01 -9.28 -2.28
CA ALA A 36 6.76 -9.70 -3.46
C ALA A 36 7.73 -8.63 -4.01
N ARG A 37 7.89 -7.48 -3.34
CA ARG A 37 8.72 -6.35 -3.78
C ARG A 37 8.33 -5.80 -5.15
N ARG A 38 7.03 -5.82 -5.48
CA ARG A 38 6.47 -5.29 -6.73
C ARG A 38 5.50 -4.14 -6.44
N PRO A 39 5.96 -3.01 -5.86
CA PRO A 39 5.09 -1.91 -5.45
C PRO A 39 4.33 -1.27 -6.61
N GLN A 40 4.86 -1.34 -7.84
CA GLN A 40 4.19 -0.86 -9.05
C GLN A 40 2.88 -1.59 -9.35
N ASP A 41 2.76 -2.88 -9.01
CA ASP A 41 1.52 -3.63 -9.25
C ASP A 41 0.45 -3.28 -8.21
N ALA A 42 0.85 -2.98 -6.97
CA ALA A 42 -0.04 -2.44 -5.96
C ALA A 42 -0.54 -1.03 -6.34
N ALA A 43 0.31 -0.21 -6.98
CA ALA A 43 -0.07 1.13 -7.44
C ALA A 43 -1.24 1.11 -8.44
N ALA A 44 -1.34 0.07 -9.27
CA ALA A 44 -2.43 -0.08 -10.23
C ALA A 44 -3.78 -0.44 -9.56
N SER A 45 -3.77 -1.16 -8.43
CA SER A 45 -4.99 -1.57 -7.71
C SER A 45 -5.47 -0.54 -6.68
N LEU A 46 -4.56 0.34 -6.21
CA LEU A 46 -4.78 1.32 -5.15
C LEU A 46 -6.01 2.22 -5.39
N ALA A 47 -6.22 2.71 -6.63
CA ALA A 47 -7.36 3.55 -6.97
C ALA A 47 -8.70 2.80 -6.80
N GLY A 48 -8.79 1.56 -7.28
CA GLY A 48 -9.98 0.72 -7.12
C GLY A 48 -10.24 0.34 -5.67
N THR A 49 -9.20 0.06 -4.89
CA THR A 49 -9.30 -0.19 -3.45
C THR A 49 -9.82 1.04 -2.70
N GLN A 50 -9.38 2.25 -3.08
CA GLN A 50 -9.83 3.49 -2.46
C GLN A 50 -11.32 3.76 -2.73
N ASP A 51 -11.81 3.50 -3.94
CA ASP A 51 -13.23 3.62 -4.27
C ASP A 51 -14.09 2.63 -3.47
N LEU A 52 -13.65 1.38 -3.35
CA LEU A 52 -14.30 0.36 -2.54
C LEU A 52 -14.31 0.73 -1.06
N ALA A 53 -13.20 1.23 -0.51
CA ALA A 53 -13.10 1.67 0.87
C ALA A 53 -14.05 2.85 1.16
N ASN A 54 -14.15 3.80 0.22
CA ASN A 54 -15.07 4.92 0.32
C ASN A 54 -16.53 4.47 0.29
N ALA A 55 -16.88 3.50 -0.57
CA ALA A 55 -18.20 2.89 -0.59
C ALA A 55 -18.53 2.20 0.73
N TYR A 56 -17.60 1.37 1.24
CA TYR A 56 -17.76 0.66 2.51
C TYR A 56 -17.97 1.62 3.68
N ARG A 57 -17.18 2.70 3.76
CA ARG A 57 -17.33 3.74 4.79
C ARG A 57 -18.71 4.40 4.75
N ARG A 58 -19.22 4.73 3.56
CA ARG A 58 -20.55 5.34 3.42
C ARG A 58 -21.65 4.39 3.86
N GLU A 59 -21.62 3.14 3.39
CA GLU A 59 -22.64 2.14 3.73
C GLU A 59 -22.62 1.80 5.23
N SER A 60 -21.44 1.63 5.81
CA SER A 60 -21.28 1.39 7.25
C SER A 60 -21.78 2.57 8.09
N ALA A 61 -21.51 3.81 7.67
CA ALA A 61 -22.01 5.00 8.36
C ALA A 61 -23.55 5.09 8.29
N GLN A 62 -24.16 4.74 7.16
CA GLN A 62 -25.61 4.71 7.02
C GLN A 62 -26.26 3.66 7.93
N ILE A 63 -25.65 2.48 8.06
CA ILE A 63 -26.14 1.42 8.96
C ILE A 63 -25.95 1.82 10.42
N LYS A 64 -24.83 2.45 10.77
CA LYS A 64 -24.60 2.99 12.11
C LYS A 64 -25.62 4.08 12.48
N ALA A 65 -25.99 4.93 11.52
CA ALA A 65 -26.99 5.97 11.70
C ALA A 65 -28.42 5.41 11.82
N ASN A 66 -28.70 4.27 11.19
CA ASN A 66 -30.00 3.60 11.27
C ASN A 66 -29.85 2.07 11.43
N PRO A 67 -29.58 1.58 12.66
CA PRO A 67 -29.45 0.15 12.92
C PRO A 67 -30.75 -0.64 12.66
N ALA A 68 -31.92 0.01 12.77
CA ALA A 68 -33.20 -0.61 12.50
C ALA A 68 -33.35 -1.06 11.04
N ALA A 69 -32.60 -0.45 10.11
CA ALA A 69 -32.62 -0.80 8.68
C ALA A 69 -32.12 -2.22 8.39
N ILE A 70 -31.37 -2.85 9.29
CA ILE A 70 -30.88 -4.22 9.16
C ILE A 70 -31.41 -5.16 10.25
N ALA A 71 -32.18 -4.63 11.21
CA ALA A 71 -32.68 -5.41 12.35
C ALA A 71 -33.60 -6.57 11.91
N ALA A 72 -34.38 -6.36 10.86
CA ALA A 72 -35.27 -7.38 10.29
C ALA A 72 -34.55 -8.43 9.43
N ALA A 73 -33.22 -8.31 9.21
CA ALA A 73 -32.48 -9.29 8.44
C ALA A 73 -32.44 -10.66 9.17
N PRO A 74 -32.43 -11.79 8.45
CA PRO A 74 -32.24 -13.11 9.04
C PRO A 74 -30.97 -13.20 9.88
N ALA A 75 -31.01 -14.01 10.94
CA ALA A 75 -29.84 -14.21 11.81
C ALA A 75 -28.61 -14.72 11.04
N ALA A 76 -28.83 -15.63 10.08
CA ALA A 76 -27.78 -16.16 9.22
C ALA A 76 -27.04 -15.07 8.43
N ASP A 77 -27.78 -14.11 7.84
CA ASP A 77 -27.19 -13.00 7.08
C ASP A 77 -26.37 -12.08 8.00
N ARG A 78 -26.88 -11.75 9.20
CA ARG A 78 -26.15 -10.95 10.17
C ARG A 78 -24.87 -11.63 10.65
N THR A 79 -24.92 -12.94 10.90
CA THR A 79 -23.74 -13.74 11.28
C THR A 79 -22.71 -13.78 10.15
N ALA A 80 -23.15 -13.89 8.88
CA ALA A 80 -22.24 -13.84 7.74
C ALA A 80 -21.51 -12.49 7.66
N LEU A 81 -22.23 -11.38 7.87
CA LEU A 81 -21.63 -10.04 7.91
C LEU A 81 -20.60 -9.89 9.04
N ILE A 82 -20.90 -10.40 10.24
CA ILE A 82 -19.96 -10.39 11.37
C ILE A 82 -18.67 -11.11 11.00
N ARG A 83 -18.78 -12.35 10.50
CA ARG A 83 -17.61 -13.16 10.09
C ARG A 83 -16.80 -12.49 8.98
N ALA A 84 -17.46 -11.88 8.01
CA ALA A 84 -16.78 -11.15 6.94
C ALA A 84 -16.01 -9.93 7.50
N THR A 85 -16.57 -9.25 8.50
CA THR A 85 -15.93 -8.09 9.14
C THR A 85 -14.73 -8.50 9.99
N GLU A 86 -14.84 -9.60 10.74
CA GLU A 86 -13.71 -10.16 11.52
C GLU A 86 -12.54 -10.57 10.59
N ALA A 87 -12.84 -11.23 9.47
CA ALA A 87 -11.83 -11.59 8.47
C ALA A 87 -11.19 -10.34 7.83
N PHE A 88 -11.99 -9.34 7.52
CA PHE A 88 -11.53 -8.06 6.99
C PHE A 88 -10.57 -7.35 7.96
N GLU A 89 -10.89 -7.28 9.25
CA GLU A 89 -10.03 -6.66 10.27
C GLU A 89 -8.66 -7.33 10.37
N ALA A 90 -8.63 -8.67 10.31
CA ALA A 90 -7.37 -9.42 10.30
C ALA A 90 -6.49 -9.10 9.08
N VAL A 91 -7.11 -9.00 7.89
CA VAL A 91 -6.41 -8.63 6.65
C VAL A 91 -5.94 -7.17 6.68
N LEU A 92 -6.76 -6.25 7.20
CA LEU A 92 -6.41 -4.84 7.31
C LEU A 92 -5.17 -4.64 8.21
N SER A 93 -5.09 -5.36 9.33
CA SER A 93 -3.92 -5.36 10.20
C SER A 93 -2.64 -5.88 9.50
N ARG A 94 -2.77 -6.90 8.64
CA ARG A 94 -1.64 -7.39 7.82
C ARG A 94 -1.21 -6.38 6.76
N HIS A 95 -2.17 -5.81 6.02
CA HIS A 95 -1.91 -4.83 4.97
C HIS A 95 -1.20 -3.59 5.52
N ALA A 96 -1.66 -3.05 6.66
CA ALA A 96 -1.00 -1.93 7.32
C ALA A 96 0.48 -2.19 7.64
N ARG A 97 0.80 -3.42 8.11
CA ARG A 97 2.20 -3.83 8.36
C ARG A 97 3.01 -3.96 7.07
N ALA A 98 2.42 -4.49 6.00
CA ALA A 98 3.09 -4.64 4.70
C ALA A 98 3.41 -3.27 4.07
N VAL A 99 2.47 -2.31 4.15
CA VAL A 99 2.66 -0.93 3.68
C VAL A 99 3.77 -0.24 4.47
N GLU A 100 3.76 -0.36 5.80
CA GLU A 100 4.80 0.25 6.64
C GLU A 100 6.19 -0.34 6.36
N ALA A 101 6.29 -1.67 6.18
CA ALA A 101 7.54 -2.31 5.78
C ALA A 101 8.04 -1.82 4.41
N ALA A 102 7.16 -1.69 3.42
CA ALA A 102 7.50 -1.15 2.10
C ALA A 102 7.98 0.31 2.18
N ARG A 103 7.38 1.12 3.07
CA ARG A 103 7.79 2.50 3.34
C ARG A 103 9.20 2.54 3.95
N ILE A 104 9.45 1.78 5.03
CA ILE A 104 10.76 1.73 5.70
C ILE A 104 11.86 1.30 4.73
N VAL A 105 11.61 0.29 3.89
CA VAL A 105 12.57 -0.18 2.88
C VAL A 105 12.86 0.92 1.85
N SER A 106 11.83 1.63 1.38
CA SER A 106 12.00 2.73 0.41
C SER A 106 12.81 3.89 1.00
N GLU A 107 12.49 4.32 2.23
CA GLU A 107 13.23 5.37 2.93
C GLU A 107 14.69 4.96 3.22
N GLY A 108 14.91 3.69 3.59
CA GLY A 108 16.24 3.12 3.80
C GLY A 108 17.09 3.12 2.54
N LEU A 109 16.53 2.69 1.39
CA LEU A 109 17.21 2.73 0.10
C LEU A 109 17.58 4.16 -0.31
N VAL A 110 16.68 5.13 -0.15
CA VAL A 110 16.96 6.54 -0.43
C VAL A 110 18.06 7.06 0.49
N ARG A 111 18.05 6.72 1.79
CA ARG A 111 19.10 7.11 2.74
C ARG A 111 20.45 6.50 2.37
N THR A 112 20.49 5.23 1.97
CA THR A 112 21.71 4.55 1.54
C THR A 112 22.25 5.19 0.26
N ILE A 113 21.40 5.45 -0.73
CA ILE A 113 21.80 6.16 -1.97
C ILE A 113 22.31 7.57 -1.63
N ALA A 114 21.61 8.32 -0.78
CA ALA A 114 22.03 9.66 -0.37
C ALA A 114 23.38 9.63 0.38
N ALA A 115 23.58 8.66 1.27
CA ALA A 115 24.85 8.46 1.98
C ALA A 115 25.98 8.05 1.02
N GLU A 116 25.69 7.21 0.03
CA GLU A 116 26.66 6.78 -0.98
C GLU A 116 27.04 7.91 -1.94
N VAL A 117 26.08 8.73 -2.36
CA VAL A 117 26.33 9.95 -3.16
C VAL A 117 27.11 10.99 -2.34
N ALA A 118 26.79 11.16 -1.05
CA ALA A 118 27.56 12.04 -0.17
C ALA A 118 28.99 11.51 0.05
N GLY A 119 29.17 10.20 0.17
CA GLY A 119 30.48 9.54 0.25
C GLY A 119 31.29 9.65 -1.04
N GLN A 120 30.66 9.54 -2.21
CA GLN A 120 31.29 9.76 -3.53
C GLN A 120 31.66 11.23 -3.77
N ARG A 121 30.92 12.18 -3.19
CA ARG A 121 31.30 13.62 -3.15
C ARG A 121 32.38 13.92 -2.12
N GLY A 122 32.66 13.00 -1.21
CA GLY A 122 33.71 13.06 -0.20
C GLY A 122 35.10 12.75 -0.76
N SER A 123 35.58 13.56 -1.71
CA SER A 123 37.00 13.97 -1.85
C SER A 123 37.16 14.90 -3.06
N PRO A 124 37.09 16.22 -2.90
CA PRO A 124 37.80 17.10 -3.81
C PRO A 124 39.30 16.93 -3.53
N SER A 125 39.96 16.01 -4.25
CA SER A 125 41.40 16.11 -4.45
C SER A 125 41.64 17.23 -5.47
N ALA A 126 41.63 18.48 -5.01
CA ALA A 126 42.31 19.60 -5.66
C ALA A 126 42.26 20.84 -4.75
N TYR A 127 43.44 21.40 -4.50
CA TYR A 127 43.74 22.63 -3.76
C TYR A 127 43.78 22.52 -2.23
N GLY A 128 44.92 22.05 -1.73
CA GLY A 128 45.41 22.47 -0.42
C GLY A 128 45.71 23.97 -0.43
N ALA A 129 45.48 24.64 0.70
CA ALA A 129 45.61 26.09 0.90
C ALA A 129 47.04 26.67 0.75
N SER A 130 47.98 25.92 0.18
CA SER A 130 49.37 26.35 -0.08
C SER A 130 49.78 26.30 -1.56
N GLY A 131 48.83 26.11 -2.49
CA GLY A 131 49.03 26.48 -3.91
C GLY A 131 50.23 25.83 -4.60
N LYS A 132 50.52 24.54 -4.33
CA LYS A 132 51.48 23.78 -5.13
C LYS A 132 50.81 22.57 -5.76
N ALA A 133 50.69 22.60 -7.09
CA ALA A 133 50.39 21.43 -7.89
C ALA A 133 51.57 20.46 -7.80
N THR A 134 51.32 19.24 -7.32
CA THR A 134 52.24 18.13 -7.50
C THR A 134 52.27 17.79 -8.99
N ALA A 135 53.44 17.93 -9.60
CA ALA A 135 53.69 17.48 -10.97
C ALA A 135 53.50 15.96 -11.01
N GLY A 136 52.33 15.53 -11.49
CA GLY A 136 52.07 14.14 -11.84
C GLY A 136 52.86 13.79 -13.08
N ASP A 137 53.82 12.91 -12.90
CA ASP A 137 54.80 12.45 -13.89
C ASP A 137 54.11 12.01 -15.20
N GLY A 138 54.50 12.65 -16.30
CA GLY A 138 53.92 12.45 -17.61
C GLY A 138 54.50 11.24 -18.30
N ARG A 139 53.86 10.07 -18.14
CA ARG A 139 54.00 8.94 -19.09
C ARG A 139 52.67 8.21 -19.32
N ALA A 140 52.25 8.29 -20.60
CA ALA A 140 51.34 7.48 -21.42
C ALA A 140 50.78 6.17 -20.81
N VAL A 141 49.57 5.71 -21.12
CA VAL A 141 49.12 5.28 -22.47
C VAL A 141 47.61 5.45 -22.65
N ALA A 142 47.18 6.19 -23.69
CA ALA A 142 45.82 6.13 -24.20
C ALA A 142 45.75 5.07 -25.32
N PHE A 143 44.89 4.07 -25.13
CA PHE A 143 44.57 3.03 -26.12
C PHE A 143 43.12 3.22 -26.59
N ASN A 144 42.91 3.66 -27.83
CA ASN A 144 41.73 3.38 -28.71
C ASN A 144 41.92 4.15 -30.04
N ARG A 145 42.17 3.50 -31.19
CA ARG A 145 41.25 2.82 -32.14
C ARG A 145 40.37 3.78 -32.96
N GLN A 146 40.62 3.83 -34.28
CA GLN A 146 39.66 3.82 -35.41
C GLN A 146 40.18 4.63 -36.63
N ALA A 147 40.52 3.93 -37.72
CA ALA A 147 40.15 4.17 -39.13
C ALA A 147 41.04 3.29 -40.04
#